data_AF-A0A954RVG5-F1
#
_entry.id   AF-A0A954RVG5-F1
#
_cell.length_a   1.000
_cell.length_b   1.000
_cell.length_c   1.000
_cell.angle_alpha   90.00
_cell.angle_beta   90.00
_cell.angle_gamma   90.00
#
_symmetry.space_group_name_H-M   'P 1'
#
loop_
_entity.id
_entity.type
_entity.pdbx_description
1 polymer ?
#
loop_
_entity_poly.entity_id
_entity_poly.type
_entity_poly.pdbx_seq_one_letter_code
_entity_poly.pdbx_strand_id
1 'polypeptide(L)'
;MSTAIQRWWGHATIGAAMLVACVVSAGGEEPTPEELRARIEAADPSVVPIARRWLGKGSDVEQIPEDDPRLVVALNGVEAYQDQESARLAGLLYRRAGGAVRSAAAAAIAAIGTPAVLSDLKQIVWDQRLDLATRCRAAESLVQLNEDLGRQFLLLQYDLYRLELETFGGGNMGPAREALQRLGDESLRAELQRRIPTATGKLRRNIETLLEDMQINSESIPALVARVADPTRANSYARYTALAALSRKGDHQQLALLQDLQPWQELPADHAQQVALRQAARDAVLTIRRRCWQAE
;
A
#
# COMPACT_ATOMS: atom_id res chain seq x y z
N MET A 1 -54.04 -28.08 28.62
CA MET A 1 -54.12 -28.58 27.24
C MET A 1 -55.13 -27.73 26.51
N SER A 2 -54.91 -27.06 25.37
CA SER A 2 -53.75 -26.73 24.56
C SER A 2 -54.21 -25.49 23.77
N THR A 3 -53.41 -24.44 23.70
CA THR A 3 -53.79 -23.14 23.16
C THR A 3 -53.84 -23.17 21.63
N ALA A 4 -54.90 -22.57 21.09
CA ALA A 4 -55.04 -22.22 19.69
C ALA A 4 -54.01 -21.17 19.26
N ILE A 5 -53.67 -21.13 17.97
CA ILE A 5 -53.84 -19.96 17.08
C ILE A 5 -53.51 -20.34 15.63
N GLN A 6 -54.13 -19.59 14.72
CA GLN A 6 -54.44 -19.82 13.32
C GLN A 6 -53.28 -19.80 12.32
N ARG A 7 -53.56 -20.52 11.23
CA ARG A 7 -53.08 -20.44 9.83
C ARG A 7 -52.64 -19.05 9.34
N TRP A 8 -51.58 -19.00 8.51
CA TRP A 8 -51.66 -18.62 7.09
C TRP A 8 -50.38 -18.99 6.30
N TRP A 9 -50.56 -19.36 5.03
CA TRP A 9 -49.56 -19.89 4.09
C TRP A 9 -48.96 -18.78 3.20
N GLY A 10 -47.75 -18.97 2.69
CA GLY A 10 -47.22 -18.17 1.58
C GLY A 10 -45.80 -18.55 1.15
N HIS A 11 -45.70 -19.34 0.09
CA HIS A 11 -44.47 -19.69 -0.61
C HIS A 11 -43.72 -18.47 -1.16
N ALA A 12 -42.40 -18.41 -0.98
CA ALA A 12 -41.48 -17.73 -1.91
C ALA A 12 -40.06 -18.29 -1.75
N THR A 13 -39.73 -19.28 -2.57
CA THR A 13 -38.36 -19.78 -2.75
C THR A 13 -37.61 -18.76 -3.61
N ILE A 14 -36.80 -17.90 -3.00
CA ILE A 14 -35.87 -17.03 -3.74
C ILE A 14 -34.52 -17.75 -3.83
N GLY A 15 -34.39 -18.57 -4.88
CA GLY A 15 -33.10 -18.92 -5.44
C GLY A 15 -32.71 -17.82 -6.43
N ALA A 16 -31.81 -16.93 -6.03
CA ALA A 16 -31.17 -15.99 -6.93
C ALA A 16 -29.66 -16.26 -6.89
N ALA A 17 -29.19 -17.05 -7.84
CA ALA A 17 -27.78 -17.13 -8.18
C ALA A 17 -27.34 -15.74 -8.66
N MET A 18 -26.46 -15.10 -7.88
CA MET A 18 -25.85 -13.82 -8.22
C MET A 18 -24.72 -14.07 -9.22
N LEU A 19 -25.09 -14.26 -10.48
CA LEU A 19 -24.20 -14.15 -11.63
C LEU A 19 -24.05 -12.65 -11.93
N VAL A 20 -23.03 -12.01 -11.35
CA VAL A 20 -22.61 -10.66 -11.76
C VAL A 20 -21.86 -10.80 -13.08
N ALA A 21 -22.63 -10.88 -14.17
CA ALA A 21 -22.10 -10.61 -15.49
C ALA A 21 -21.97 -9.09 -15.62
N CYS A 22 -20.73 -8.57 -15.62
CA CYS A 22 -20.42 -7.19 -15.98
C CYS A 22 -20.85 -6.92 -17.43
N VAL A 23 -22.09 -6.47 -17.60
CA VAL A 23 -22.51 -5.76 -18.80
C VAL A 23 -21.92 -4.36 -18.71
N VAL A 24 -20.82 -4.14 -19.43
CA VAL A 24 -20.37 -2.78 -19.77
C VAL A 24 -21.43 -2.18 -20.69
N SER A 25 -22.41 -1.50 -20.10
CA SER A 25 -23.36 -0.69 -20.86
C SER A 25 -22.61 0.51 -21.44
N ALA A 26 -22.53 0.57 -22.77
CA ALA A 26 -21.85 1.61 -23.54
C ALA A 26 -22.59 2.96 -23.56
N GLY A 27 -23.43 3.26 -22.56
CA GLY A 27 -24.24 4.48 -22.48
C GLY A 27 -24.39 5.10 -21.10
N GLY A 28 -23.63 4.64 -20.10
CA GLY A 28 -23.56 5.31 -18.79
C GLY A 28 -22.64 6.52 -18.85
N GLU A 29 -23.03 7.62 -18.20
CA GLU A 29 -22.18 8.79 -17.98
C GLU A 29 -20.84 8.33 -17.36
N GLU A 30 -19.70 8.77 -17.92
CA GLU A 30 -18.39 8.45 -17.32
C GLU A 30 -18.33 9.06 -15.92
N PRO A 31 -17.84 8.33 -14.90
CA PRO A 31 -17.86 8.84 -13.53
C PRO A 31 -17.04 10.13 -13.40
N THR A 32 -17.37 10.94 -12.42
CA THR A 32 -16.51 12.07 -12.04
C THR A 32 -15.21 11.57 -11.39
N PRO A 33 -14.13 12.39 -11.34
CA PRO A 33 -12.94 12.05 -10.58
C PRO A 33 -13.24 11.72 -9.10
N GLU A 34 -14.20 12.41 -8.51
CA GLU A 34 -14.65 12.20 -7.12
C GLU A 34 -15.32 10.84 -6.94
N GLU A 35 -16.20 10.46 -7.87
CA GLU A 35 -16.84 9.14 -7.87
C GLU A 35 -15.81 8.01 -8.06
N LEU A 36 -14.84 8.18 -8.97
CA LEU A 36 -13.80 7.18 -9.16
C LEU A 36 -12.90 7.06 -7.92
N ARG A 37 -12.59 8.18 -7.26
CA ARG A 37 -11.85 8.22 -5.98
C ARG A 37 -12.58 7.46 -4.88
N ALA A 38 -13.87 7.70 -4.71
CA ALA A 38 -14.68 6.98 -3.73
C ALA A 38 -14.71 5.46 -3.99
N ARG A 39 -14.76 5.05 -5.26
CA ARG A 39 -14.68 3.63 -5.65
C ARG A 39 -13.30 3.02 -5.35
N ILE A 40 -12.22 3.77 -5.56
CA ILE A 40 -10.85 3.34 -5.18
C ILE A 40 -10.76 3.12 -3.67
N GLU A 41 -11.27 4.06 -2.88
CA GLU A 41 -11.29 3.98 -1.41
C GLU A 41 -12.12 2.79 -0.90
N ALA A 42 -13.23 2.49 -1.58
CA ALA A 42 -14.07 1.34 -1.30
C ALA A 42 -13.49 -0.01 -1.75
N ALA A 43 -12.32 -0.01 -2.41
CA ALA A 43 -11.76 -1.19 -3.06
C ALA A 43 -12.74 -1.85 -4.06
N ASP A 44 -13.41 -1.06 -4.90
CA ASP A 44 -14.26 -1.54 -6.00
C ASP A 44 -13.43 -1.90 -7.26
N PRO A 45 -13.44 -3.17 -7.74
CA PRO A 45 -12.68 -3.59 -8.92
C PRO A 45 -13.17 -2.95 -10.24
N SER A 46 -14.38 -2.37 -10.28
CA SER A 46 -14.89 -1.68 -11.48
C SER A 46 -14.04 -0.46 -11.88
N VAL A 47 -13.18 0.02 -10.98
CA VAL A 47 -12.23 1.12 -11.20
C VAL A 47 -11.27 0.83 -12.36
N VAL A 48 -10.77 -0.39 -12.53
CA VAL A 48 -9.67 -0.69 -13.49
C VAL A 48 -9.99 -0.31 -14.92
N PRO A 49 -11.06 -0.85 -15.53
CA PRO A 49 -11.35 -0.56 -16.92
C PRO A 49 -11.61 0.94 -17.14
N ILE A 50 -12.10 1.65 -16.11
CA ILE A 50 -12.36 3.09 -16.18
C ILE A 50 -11.04 3.87 -16.09
N ALA A 51 -10.21 3.58 -15.09
CA ALA A 51 -8.91 4.19 -14.89
C ALA A 51 -8.01 3.99 -16.12
N ARG A 52 -7.85 2.76 -16.62
CA ARG A 52 -7.04 2.49 -17.82
C ARG A 52 -7.56 3.21 -19.06
N ARG A 53 -8.88 3.34 -19.21
CA ARG A 53 -9.48 4.11 -20.32
C ARG A 53 -9.12 5.60 -20.21
N TRP A 54 -9.18 6.18 -19.01
CA TRP A 54 -8.77 7.58 -18.79
C TRP A 54 -7.30 7.79 -19.08
N LEU A 55 -6.43 6.90 -18.58
CA LEU A 55 -4.99 6.96 -18.85
C LEU A 55 -4.68 6.79 -20.33
N GLY A 56 -5.36 5.87 -21.03
CA GLY A 56 -5.22 5.68 -22.47
C GLY A 56 -5.55 6.96 -23.24
N LYS A 57 -6.75 7.52 -23.04
CA LYS A 57 -7.17 8.79 -23.66
C LYS A 57 -6.20 9.92 -23.35
N GLY A 58 -5.76 10.04 -22.09
CA GLY A 58 -4.80 11.07 -21.68
C GLY A 58 -3.38 10.85 -22.18
N SER A 59 -3.01 9.62 -22.54
CA SER A 59 -1.71 9.35 -23.15
C SER A 59 -1.69 9.63 -24.65
N ASP A 60 -2.85 9.70 -25.30
CA ASP A 60 -2.97 9.92 -26.75
C ASP A 60 -3.01 11.41 -27.14
N VAL A 61 -3.23 12.31 -26.18
CA VAL A 61 -3.21 13.75 -26.47
C VAL A 61 -1.79 14.25 -26.73
N GLU A 62 -1.65 15.27 -27.57
CA GLU A 62 -0.35 15.87 -27.92
C GLU A 62 0.29 16.53 -26.68
N GLN A 63 -0.50 17.35 -25.97
CA GLN A 63 -0.11 18.04 -24.76
C GLN A 63 -0.94 17.55 -23.57
N ILE A 64 -0.28 16.91 -22.61
CA ILE A 64 -0.92 16.38 -21.40
C ILE A 64 -1.03 17.52 -20.38
N PRO A 65 -2.23 17.85 -19.89
CA PRO A 65 -2.38 18.86 -18.84
C PRO A 65 -1.66 18.42 -17.56
N GLU A 66 -0.91 19.33 -16.95
CA GLU A 66 -0.06 19.03 -15.80
C GLU A 66 -0.85 18.63 -14.54
N ASP A 67 -2.08 19.12 -14.42
CA ASP A 67 -2.95 18.96 -13.25
C ASP A 67 -4.29 18.33 -13.59
N ASP A 68 -4.35 17.43 -14.58
CA ASP A 68 -5.60 16.73 -14.94
C ASP A 68 -6.06 15.82 -13.79
N PRO A 69 -7.19 16.14 -13.11
CA PRO A 69 -7.65 15.37 -11.96
C PRO A 69 -8.08 13.95 -12.34
N ARG A 70 -8.52 13.72 -13.59
CA ARG A 70 -8.87 12.37 -14.07
C ARG A 70 -7.62 11.51 -14.14
N LEU A 71 -6.54 12.04 -14.71
CA LEU A 71 -5.29 11.29 -14.82
C LEU A 71 -4.69 11.01 -13.45
N VAL A 72 -4.68 11.99 -12.54
CA VAL A 72 -4.20 11.80 -11.17
C VAL A 72 -4.99 10.71 -10.45
N VAL A 73 -6.33 10.76 -10.48
CA VAL A 73 -7.16 9.75 -9.83
C VAL A 73 -7.00 8.38 -10.49
N ALA A 74 -6.92 8.32 -11.82
CA ALA A 74 -6.72 7.06 -12.53
C ALA A 74 -5.35 6.44 -12.22
N LEU A 75 -4.29 7.24 -12.07
CA LEU A 75 -2.96 6.78 -11.65
C LEU A 75 -3.00 6.17 -10.24
N ASN A 76 -3.68 6.82 -9.30
CA ASN A 76 -3.92 6.26 -7.96
C ASN A 76 -4.79 4.99 -8.01
N GLY A 77 -5.69 4.88 -9.00
CA GLY A 77 -6.49 3.68 -9.19
C GLY A 77 -5.65 2.50 -9.68
N VAL A 78 -4.69 2.74 -10.60
CA VAL A 78 -3.87 1.67 -11.17
C VAL A 78 -2.63 1.33 -10.34
N GLU A 79 -2.22 2.15 -9.37
CA GLU A 79 -1.00 1.91 -8.57
C GLU A 79 -1.04 0.58 -7.78
N ALA A 80 -2.23 0.09 -7.45
CA ALA A 80 -2.41 -1.18 -6.74
C ALA A 80 -2.31 -2.40 -7.68
N TYR A 81 -2.27 -2.18 -8.99
CA TYR A 81 -2.30 -3.23 -10.01
C TYR A 81 -0.92 -3.51 -10.59
N GLN A 82 -0.37 -4.66 -10.22
CA GLN A 82 0.94 -5.11 -10.67
C GLN A 82 0.88 -5.76 -12.07
N ASP A 83 0.27 -5.08 -13.04
CA ASP A 83 0.13 -5.58 -14.41
C ASP A 83 0.86 -4.72 -15.44
N GLN A 84 1.12 -5.33 -16.60
CA GLN A 84 1.89 -4.73 -17.67
C GLN A 84 1.21 -3.52 -18.33
N GLU A 85 -0.13 -3.49 -18.41
CA GLU A 85 -0.84 -2.40 -19.08
C GLU A 85 -0.87 -1.15 -18.21
N SER A 86 -1.15 -1.31 -16.92
CA SER A 86 -1.05 -0.24 -15.92
C SER A 86 0.37 0.34 -15.86
N ALA A 87 1.38 -0.54 -15.83
CA ALA A 87 2.79 -0.16 -15.92
C ALA A 87 3.10 0.68 -17.17
N ARG A 88 2.67 0.21 -18.34
CA ARG A 88 2.90 0.87 -19.63
C ARG A 88 2.29 2.27 -19.65
N LEU A 89 1.02 2.39 -19.24
CA LEU A 89 0.29 3.67 -19.24
C LEU A 89 0.90 4.68 -18.26
N ALA A 90 1.23 4.24 -17.04
CA ALA A 90 1.89 5.09 -16.06
C ALA A 90 3.27 5.57 -16.56
N GLY A 91 4.07 4.67 -17.16
CA GLY A 91 5.36 5.01 -17.77
C GLY A 91 5.26 6.06 -18.87
N LEU A 92 4.25 5.97 -19.74
CA LEU A 92 4.02 6.97 -20.80
C LEU A 92 3.73 8.36 -20.22
N LEU A 93 2.86 8.43 -19.21
CA LEU A 93 2.50 9.69 -18.55
C LEU A 93 3.69 10.26 -17.76
N TYR A 94 4.45 9.43 -17.05
CA TYR A 94 5.65 9.87 -16.34
C TYR A 94 6.65 10.55 -17.29
N ARG A 95 6.88 9.98 -18.48
CA ARG A 95 7.84 10.56 -19.42
C ARG A 95 7.34 11.88 -20.03
N ARG A 96 6.05 11.97 -20.37
CA ARG A 96 5.50 13.07 -21.18
C ARG A 96 4.83 14.21 -20.40
N ALA A 97 4.27 13.95 -19.22
CA ALA A 97 3.51 14.95 -18.46
C ALA A 97 4.41 15.86 -17.60
N GLY A 98 3.88 17.01 -17.18
CA GLY A 98 4.43 17.87 -16.13
C GLY A 98 3.64 17.75 -14.82
N GLY A 99 3.94 18.63 -13.86
CA GLY A 99 3.20 18.85 -12.62
C GLY A 99 2.67 17.60 -11.88
N ALA A 100 1.43 17.68 -11.41
CA ALA A 100 0.81 16.65 -10.58
C ALA A 100 0.66 15.30 -11.29
N VAL A 101 0.40 15.29 -12.60
CA VAL A 101 0.28 14.05 -13.39
C VAL A 101 1.59 13.28 -13.42
N ARG A 102 2.74 13.96 -13.60
CA ARG A 102 4.07 13.30 -13.53
C ARG A 102 4.31 12.70 -12.16
N SER A 103 4.03 13.44 -11.09
CA SER A 103 4.23 12.97 -9.72
C SER A 103 3.37 11.76 -9.40
N ALA A 104 2.08 11.80 -9.76
CA ALA A 104 1.17 10.67 -9.62
C ALA A 104 1.64 9.46 -10.46
N ALA A 105 2.18 9.69 -11.65
CA ALA A 105 2.66 8.61 -12.52
C ALA A 105 3.90 7.94 -11.94
N ALA A 106 4.83 8.71 -11.39
CA ALA A 106 6.00 8.19 -10.70
C ALA A 106 5.61 7.39 -9.44
N ALA A 107 4.64 7.88 -8.66
CA ALA A 107 4.12 7.17 -7.50
C ALA A 107 3.46 5.84 -7.90
N ALA A 108 2.66 5.83 -8.97
CA ALA A 108 2.05 4.63 -9.50
C ALA A 108 3.10 3.62 -9.98
N ILE A 109 4.10 4.06 -10.75
CA ILE A 109 5.23 3.22 -11.19
C ILE A 109 5.96 2.60 -9.99
N ALA A 110 6.26 3.40 -8.96
CA ALA A 110 6.89 2.94 -7.74
C ALA A 110 6.05 1.87 -7.04
N ALA A 111 4.74 2.05 -6.92
CA ALA A 111 3.85 1.07 -6.29
C ALA A 111 3.66 -0.22 -7.10
N ILE A 112 3.59 -0.10 -8.43
CA ILE A 112 3.47 -1.23 -9.36
C ILE A 112 4.71 -2.13 -9.24
N GLY A 113 5.91 -1.55 -9.26
CA GLY A 113 7.15 -2.23 -8.87
C GLY A 113 7.50 -3.49 -9.68
N THR A 114 6.93 -3.67 -10.87
CA THR A 114 7.20 -4.85 -11.71
C THR A 114 8.47 -4.66 -12.55
N PRO A 115 9.06 -5.76 -13.08
CA PRO A 115 10.22 -5.64 -13.98
C PRO A 115 9.96 -4.78 -15.22
N ALA A 116 8.70 -4.64 -15.66
CA ALA A 116 8.32 -3.86 -16.83
C ALA A 116 8.61 -2.35 -16.67
N VAL A 117 8.62 -1.84 -15.43
CA VAL A 117 8.89 -0.42 -15.13
C VAL A 117 10.31 -0.17 -14.62
N LEU A 118 11.20 -1.17 -14.71
CA LEU A 118 12.56 -1.10 -14.17
C LEU A 118 13.34 0.14 -14.65
N SER A 119 13.27 0.46 -15.95
CA SER A 119 13.94 1.64 -16.49
C SER A 119 13.37 2.94 -15.93
N ASP A 120 12.04 3.02 -15.76
CA ASP A 120 11.38 4.20 -15.21
C ASP A 120 11.73 4.36 -13.73
N LEU A 121 11.76 3.27 -12.95
CA LEU A 121 12.19 3.29 -11.54
C LEU A 121 13.61 3.84 -11.37
N LYS A 122 14.55 3.44 -12.23
CA LYS A 122 15.94 3.95 -12.23
C LYS A 122 16.00 5.46 -12.53
N GLN A 123 15.09 5.98 -13.34
CA GLN A 123 14.99 7.43 -13.59
C GLN A 123 14.37 8.16 -12.40
N ILE A 124 13.28 7.62 -11.85
CA ILE A 124 12.53 8.22 -10.75
C ILE A 124 13.42 8.49 -9.54
N VAL A 125 14.28 7.56 -9.12
CA VAL A 125 15.14 7.75 -7.94
C VAL A 125 16.04 8.99 -8.04
N TRP A 126 16.37 9.46 -9.25
CA TRP A 126 17.20 10.64 -9.47
C TRP A 126 16.43 11.87 -9.95
N ASP A 127 15.12 11.78 -10.15
CA ASP A 127 14.28 12.88 -10.62
C ASP A 127 14.02 13.89 -9.49
N GLN A 128 14.78 14.98 -9.48
CA GLN A 128 14.71 16.02 -8.45
C GLN A 128 13.42 16.85 -8.49
N ARG A 129 12.57 16.67 -9.50
CA ARG A 129 11.24 17.29 -9.56
C ARG A 129 10.23 16.56 -8.69
N LEU A 130 10.55 15.33 -8.26
CA LEU A 130 9.71 14.52 -7.40
C LEU A 130 10.11 14.69 -5.94
N ASP A 131 9.14 14.55 -5.05
CA ASP A 131 9.42 14.50 -3.63
C ASP A 131 10.29 13.29 -3.24
N LEU A 132 10.94 13.40 -2.08
CA LEU A 132 11.82 12.35 -1.59
C LEU A 132 11.07 11.04 -1.30
N ALA A 133 9.80 11.11 -0.91
CA ALA A 133 9.01 9.92 -0.57
C ALA A 133 8.76 9.03 -1.79
N THR A 134 8.38 9.63 -2.92
CA THR A 134 8.18 8.96 -4.21
C THR A 134 9.49 8.32 -4.68
N ARG A 135 10.61 9.03 -4.53
CA ARG A 135 11.94 8.52 -4.90
C ARG A 135 12.39 7.36 -4.01
N CYS A 136 12.17 7.45 -2.70
CA CYS A 136 12.43 6.35 -1.77
C CYS A 136 11.54 5.15 -2.06
N ARG A 137 10.27 5.35 -2.44
CA ARG A 137 9.36 4.27 -2.86
C ARG A 137 9.83 3.59 -4.14
N ALA A 138 10.33 4.35 -5.12
CA ALA A 138 10.94 3.76 -6.32
C ALA A 138 12.20 2.95 -5.98
N ALA A 139 13.02 3.44 -5.04
CA ALA A 139 14.19 2.71 -4.55
C ALA A 139 13.79 1.43 -3.79
N GLU A 140 12.72 1.46 -3.00
CA GLU A 140 12.12 0.27 -2.35
C GLU A 140 11.80 -0.81 -3.39
N SER A 141 11.12 -0.44 -4.48
CA SER A 141 10.76 -1.36 -5.56
C SER A 141 11.98 -1.86 -6.33
N LEU A 142 13.01 -1.03 -6.52
CA LEU A 142 14.29 -1.48 -7.07
C LEU A 142 14.94 -2.55 -6.18
N VAL A 143 14.93 -2.40 -4.85
CA VAL A 143 15.45 -3.43 -3.93
C VAL A 143 14.66 -4.73 -4.07
N GLN A 144 13.33 -4.67 -4.17
CA GLN A 144 12.49 -5.85 -4.39
C GLN A 144 12.77 -6.55 -5.73
N LEU A 145 13.20 -5.79 -6.74
CA LEU A 145 13.68 -6.29 -8.03
C LEU A 145 15.17 -6.69 -8.01
N ASN A 146 15.78 -6.74 -6.82
CA ASN A 146 17.19 -7.07 -6.59
C ASN A 146 18.20 -6.11 -7.26
N GLU A 147 17.85 -4.84 -7.38
CA GLU A 147 18.70 -3.82 -7.99
C GLU A 147 19.48 -3.04 -6.92
N ASP A 148 20.81 -3.09 -6.99
CA ASP A 148 21.71 -2.44 -6.04
C ASP A 148 21.55 -0.92 -5.99
N LEU A 149 21.11 -0.31 -7.08
CA LEU A 149 20.81 1.13 -7.11
C LEU A 149 19.79 1.51 -6.03
N GLY A 150 18.76 0.69 -5.81
CA GLY A 150 17.77 0.92 -4.76
C GLY A 150 18.39 0.88 -3.38
N ARG A 151 19.25 -0.13 -3.11
CA ARG A 151 19.95 -0.27 -1.82
C ARG A 151 20.85 0.92 -1.55
N GLN A 152 21.66 1.30 -2.53
CA GLN A 152 22.59 2.43 -2.44
C GLN A 152 21.84 3.75 -2.18
N PHE A 153 20.77 3.99 -2.93
CA PHE A 153 19.96 5.19 -2.75
C PHE A 153 19.35 5.28 -1.35
N LEU A 154 18.71 4.20 -0.87
CA LEU A 154 18.09 4.20 0.46
C LEU A 154 19.11 4.38 1.59
N LEU A 155 20.27 3.73 1.50
CA LEU A 155 21.33 3.88 2.49
C LEU A 155 21.90 5.32 2.52
N LEU A 156 22.10 5.93 1.35
CA LEU A 156 22.53 7.32 1.24
C LEU A 156 21.52 8.27 1.88
N GLN A 157 20.24 8.14 1.53
CA GLN A 157 19.19 8.98 2.10
C GLN A 157 19.01 8.73 3.61
N TYR A 158 19.21 7.49 4.06
CA TYR A 158 19.21 7.19 5.49
C TYR A 158 20.39 7.84 6.21
N ASP A 159 21.60 7.89 5.63
CA ASP A 159 22.72 8.62 6.24
C ASP A 159 22.47 10.13 6.34
N LEU A 160 21.84 10.73 5.33
CA LEU A 160 21.41 12.13 5.41
C LEU A 160 20.39 12.35 6.54
N TYR A 161 19.41 11.45 6.66
CA TYR A 161 18.45 11.46 7.77
C TYR A 161 19.13 11.31 9.13
N ARG A 162 20.13 10.42 9.26
CA ARG A 162 20.91 10.26 10.50
C ARG A 162 21.62 11.55 10.90
N LEU A 163 22.26 12.22 9.95
CA LEU A 163 22.91 13.50 10.18
C LEU A 163 21.90 14.55 10.67
N GLU A 164 20.70 14.59 10.09
CA GLU A 164 19.63 15.48 10.54
C GLU A 164 19.17 15.15 11.98
N LEU A 165 18.98 13.86 12.30
CA LEU A 165 18.61 13.41 13.64
C LEU A 165 19.62 13.84 14.71
N GLU A 166 20.91 13.69 14.40
CA GLU A 166 22.01 14.03 15.31
C GLU A 166 22.19 15.55 15.44
N THR A 167 22.01 16.29 14.35
CA THR A 167 22.29 17.74 14.31
C THR A 167 21.12 18.58 14.84
N PHE A 168 19.89 18.24 14.45
CA PHE A 168 18.70 19.08 14.70
C PHE A 168 17.73 18.44 15.70
N GLY A 169 18.00 17.21 16.15
CA GLY A 169 17.14 16.50 17.10
C GLY A 169 15.76 16.13 16.54
N GLY A 170 15.54 16.29 15.23
CA GLY A 170 14.26 16.09 14.54
C GLY A 170 13.62 14.74 14.86
N GLY A 171 12.30 14.71 15.04
CA GLY A 171 11.55 13.51 15.46
C GLY A 171 10.85 12.76 14.33
N ASN A 172 10.75 13.35 13.13
CA ASN A 172 9.99 12.77 12.05
C ASN A 172 10.70 11.55 11.47
N MET A 173 9.95 10.51 11.09
CA MET A 173 10.52 9.42 10.31
C MET A 173 10.81 9.94 8.90
N GLY A 174 12.08 9.91 8.50
CA GLY A 174 12.47 10.28 7.14
C GLY A 174 11.93 9.25 6.15
N PRO A 175 11.56 9.66 4.91
CA PRO A 175 11.02 8.73 3.91
C PRO A 175 11.94 7.53 3.61
N ALA A 176 13.27 7.70 3.74
CA ALA A 176 14.23 6.62 3.62
C ALA A 176 14.08 5.56 4.72
N ARG A 177 13.87 5.98 5.98
CA ARG A 177 13.61 5.03 7.09
C ARG A 177 12.31 4.28 6.83
N GLU A 178 11.28 4.97 6.37
CA GLU A 178 9.98 4.37 6.07
C GLU A 178 10.02 3.35 4.91
N ALA A 179 10.84 3.59 3.89
CA ALA A 179 11.08 2.61 2.84
C ALA A 179 11.90 1.42 3.37
N LEU A 180 12.99 1.69 4.11
CA LEU A 180 13.84 0.64 4.68
C LEU A 180 13.06 -0.33 5.58
N GLN A 181 12.21 0.17 6.47
CA GLN A 181 11.47 -0.69 7.41
C GLN A 181 10.53 -1.69 6.72
N ARG A 182 10.07 -1.40 5.49
CA ARG A 182 9.19 -2.30 4.71
C ARG A 182 9.96 -3.42 4.04
N LEU A 183 11.29 -3.32 3.99
CA LEU A 183 12.16 -4.28 3.31
C LEU A 183 12.71 -5.31 4.30
N GLY A 184 12.73 -6.57 3.85
CA GLY A 184 13.41 -7.67 4.54
C GLY A 184 14.82 -7.96 4.02
N ASP A 185 15.43 -7.04 3.26
CA ASP A 185 16.69 -7.26 2.54
C ASP A 185 17.88 -7.43 3.51
N GLU A 186 18.53 -8.59 3.44
CA GLU A 186 19.62 -8.95 4.34
C GLU A 186 20.86 -8.06 4.19
N SER A 187 21.14 -7.59 2.97
CA SER A 187 22.30 -6.72 2.71
C SER A 187 22.12 -5.36 3.37
N LEU A 188 20.92 -4.78 3.26
CA LEU A 188 20.55 -3.55 3.94
C LEU A 188 20.60 -3.72 5.46
N ARG A 189 20.08 -4.83 6.00
CA ARG A 189 20.15 -5.12 7.44
C ARG A 189 21.58 -5.25 7.94
N ALA A 190 22.44 -5.95 7.19
CA ALA A 190 23.85 -6.10 7.56
C ALA A 190 24.59 -4.75 7.56
N GLU A 191 24.29 -3.86 6.61
CA GLU A 191 24.83 -2.50 6.59
C GLU A 191 24.35 -1.66 7.79
N LEU A 192 23.06 -1.70 8.10
CA LEU A 192 22.50 -1.01 9.25
C LEU A 192 23.08 -1.54 10.57
N GLN A 193 23.24 -2.85 10.70
CA GLN A 193 23.88 -3.48 11.86
C GLN A 193 25.32 -3.00 12.05
N ARG A 194 26.08 -2.82 10.96
CA ARG A 194 27.46 -2.31 11.01
C ARG A 194 27.55 -0.86 11.52
N ARG A 195 26.45 -0.10 11.52
CA ARG A 195 26.39 1.29 12.01
C ARG A 195 26.12 1.39 13.51
N ILE A 196 25.62 0.33 14.16
CA ILE A 196 25.30 0.32 15.60
C ILE A 196 26.51 0.65 16.50
N PRO A 197 27.71 0.07 16.30
CA PRO A 197 28.84 0.33 17.18
C PRO A 197 29.21 1.81 17.29
N THR A 198 29.03 2.57 16.20
CA THR A 198 29.30 4.01 16.15
C THR A 198 28.11 4.89 16.56
N ALA A 199 26.91 4.31 16.66
CA ALA A 199 25.70 5.05 17.01
C ALA A 199 25.50 5.14 18.53
N THR A 200 25.00 6.29 18.99
CA THR A 200 24.71 6.53 20.41
C THR A 200 23.30 7.10 20.61
N GLY A 201 22.79 7.03 21.84
CA GLY A 201 21.54 7.66 22.25
C GLY A 201 20.34 7.37 21.35
N LYS A 202 19.74 8.44 20.80
CA LYS A 202 18.55 8.38 19.93
C LYS A 202 18.84 7.68 18.60
N LEU A 203 20.02 7.88 18.01
CA LEU A 203 20.37 7.25 16.74
C LEU A 203 20.48 5.73 16.89
N ARG A 204 21.16 5.26 17.95
CA ARG A 204 21.27 3.81 18.20
C ARG A 204 19.89 3.15 18.28
N ARG A 205 18.99 3.73 19.10
CA ARG A 205 17.61 3.24 19.22
C ARG A 205 16.87 3.26 17.88
N ASN A 206 17.09 4.28 17.05
CA ASN A 206 16.45 4.37 15.74
C ASN A 206 16.88 3.23 14.80
N ILE A 207 18.18 2.87 14.81
CA ILE A 207 18.71 1.75 14.01
C ILE A 207 18.18 0.42 14.56
N GLU A 208 18.19 0.24 15.87
CA GLU A 208 17.70 -0.99 16.52
C GLU A 208 16.22 -1.24 16.21
N THR A 209 15.37 -0.22 16.34
CA THR A 209 13.93 -0.37 15.99
C THR A 209 13.72 -0.56 14.50
N LEU A 210 14.52 0.09 13.65
CA LEU A 210 14.45 -0.13 12.20
C LEU A 210 14.79 -1.59 11.84
N LEU A 211 15.83 -2.15 12.46
CA LEU A 211 16.22 -3.55 12.25
C LEU A 211 15.15 -4.53 12.74
N GLU A 212 14.46 -4.22 13.84
CA GLU A 212 13.31 -4.98 14.32
C GLU A 212 12.14 -4.91 13.32
N ASP A 213 11.83 -3.71 12.81
CA ASP A 213 10.78 -3.54 11.79
C ASP A 213 11.08 -4.35 10.53
N MET A 214 12.31 -4.25 10.03
CA MET A 214 12.78 -5.00 8.85
C MET A 214 12.71 -6.51 9.09
N GLN A 215 13.07 -6.96 10.30
CA GLN A 215 12.95 -8.38 10.68
C GLN A 215 11.50 -8.83 10.63
N ILE A 216 10.56 -8.11 11.24
CA ILE A 216 9.13 -8.45 11.20
C ILE A 216 8.64 -8.47 9.74
N ASN A 217 9.01 -7.49 8.92
CA ASN A 217 8.62 -7.42 7.51
C ASN A 217 9.18 -8.58 6.66
N SER A 218 10.31 -9.17 7.06
CA SER A 218 10.88 -10.35 6.42
C SER A 218 10.16 -11.66 6.76
N GLU A 219 9.33 -11.69 7.81
CA GLU A 219 8.69 -12.91 8.30
C GLU A 219 7.69 -13.53 7.31
N SER A 220 7.47 -14.84 7.43
CA SER A 220 6.49 -15.56 6.63
C SER A 220 5.05 -15.15 7.02
N ILE A 221 4.10 -15.36 6.10
CA ILE A 221 2.67 -15.09 6.37
C ILE A 221 2.18 -15.80 7.65
N PRO A 222 2.48 -17.10 7.90
CA PRO A 222 2.07 -17.75 9.15
C PRO A 222 2.64 -17.09 10.42
N ALA A 223 3.89 -16.63 10.39
CA ALA A 223 4.49 -15.92 11.52
C ALA A 223 3.85 -14.54 11.75
N LEU A 224 3.59 -13.80 10.67
CA LEU A 224 2.85 -12.53 10.72
C LEU A 224 1.43 -12.72 11.28
N VAL A 225 0.72 -13.77 10.84
CA VAL A 225 -0.60 -14.14 11.36
C VAL A 225 -0.55 -14.39 12.85
N ALA A 226 0.44 -15.15 13.34
CA ALA A 226 0.59 -15.43 14.76
C ALA A 226 0.82 -14.14 15.57
N ARG A 227 1.64 -13.21 15.08
CA ARG A 227 1.86 -11.90 15.72
C ARG A 227 0.60 -11.03 15.73
N VAL A 228 -0.12 -10.99 14.62
CA VAL A 228 -1.37 -10.21 14.49
C VAL A 228 -2.46 -10.79 15.42
N ALA A 229 -2.50 -12.10 15.60
CA ALA A 229 -3.46 -12.77 16.48
C ALA A 229 -3.17 -12.57 17.98
N ASP A 230 -1.94 -12.18 18.37
CA ASP A 230 -1.57 -11.93 19.76
C ASP A 230 -2.33 -10.72 20.35
N PRO A 231 -3.24 -10.94 21.32
CA PRO A 231 -4.06 -9.87 21.87
C PRO A 231 -3.40 -9.17 23.07
N THR A 232 -2.17 -9.52 23.42
CA THR A 232 -1.44 -8.95 24.57
C THR A 232 -0.83 -7.60 24.24
N ARG A 233 -0.88 -6.65 25.18
CA ARG A 233 -0.36 -5.30 24.92
C ARG A 233 1.16 -5.25 24.92
N ALA A 234 1.80 -6.19 25.60
CA ALA A 234 3.25 -6.27 25.75
C ALA A 234 4.01 -6.18 24.42
N ASN A 235 3.39 -6.61 23.31
CA ASN A 235 3.98 -6.56 21.98
C ASN A 235 3.19 -5.71 20.98
N SER A 236 2.54 -4.65 21.47
CA SER A 236 1.63 -3.83 20.65
C SER A 236 2.30 -3.26 19.39
N TYR A 237 3.54 -2.79 19.51
CA TYR A 237 4.32 -2.29 18.38
C TYR A 237 4.50 -3.35 17.28
N ALA A 238 5.00 -4.54 17.64
CA ALA A 238 5.21 -5.60 16.67
C ALA A 238 3.91 -6.08 16.03
N ARG A 239 2.78 -6.03 16.76
CA ARG A 239 1.46 -6.35 16.20
C ARG A 239 1.06 -5.37 15.10
N TYR A 240 1.24 -4.06 15.30
CA TYR A 240 0.97 -3.06 14.26
C TYR A 240 1.91 -3.21 13.06
N THR A 241 3.20 -3.45 13.30
CA THR A 241 4.17 -3.69 12.22
C THR A 241 3.82 -4.96 11.45
N ALA A 242 3.45 -6.04 12.13
CA ALA A 242 3.03 -7.29 11.50
C ALA A 242 1.73 -7.13 10.71
N LEU A 243 0.77 -6.34 11.21
CA LEU A 243 -0.47 -6.02 10.50
C LEU A 243 -0.20 -5.27 9.20
N ALA A 244 0.70 -4.28 9.24
CA ALA A 244 1.12 -3.55 8.05
C ALA A 244 1.91 -4.44 7.06
N ALA A 245 2.75 -5.35 7.55
CA ALA A 245 3.43 -6.32 6.70
C ALA A 245 2.43 -7.29 6.05
N LEU A 246 1.44 -7.75 6.81
CA LEU A 246 0.40 -8.66 6.32
C LEU A 246 -0.48 -8.02 5.26
N SER A 247 -0.78 -6.72 5.35
CA SER A 247 -1.54 -6.03 4.29
C SER A 247 -0.80 -5.99 2.94
N ARG A 248 0.53 -5.94 2.97
CA ARG A 248 1.40 -5.94 1.78
C ARG A 248 1.75 -7.33 1.24
N LYS A 249 1.70 -8.36 2.07
CA LYS A 249 2.15 -9.73 1.70
C LYS A 249 1.02 -10.74 1.62
N GLY A 250 0.00 -10.57 2.45
CA GLY A 250 -1.16 -11.44 2.52
C GLY A 250 -2.04 -11.36 1.29
N ASP A 251 -2.97 -12.32 1.25
CA ASP A 251 -3.97 -12.51 0.21
C ASP A 251 -5.37 -12.71 0.84
N HIS A 252 -6.34 -13.12 0.01
CA HIS A 252 -7.72 -13.35 0.41
C HIS A 252 -7.89 -14.29 1.60
N GLN A 253 -6.96 -15.23 1.82
CA GLN A 253 -7.02 -16.18 2.94
C GLN A 253 -6.89 -15.49 4.31
N GLN A 254 -6.28 -14.30 4.38
CA GLN A 254 -6.12 -13.56 5.63
C GLN A 254 -7.25 -12.56 5.91
N LEU A 255 -8.21 -12.38 5.00
CA LEU A 255 -9.29 -11.40 5.19
C LEU A 255 -10.15 -11.71 6.42
N ALA A 256 -10.55 -12.97 6.60
CA ALA A 256 -11.39 -13.37 7.74
C ALA A 256 -10.71 -13.06 9.09
N LEU A 257 -9.42 -13.39 9.21
CA LEU A 257 -8.62 -13.06 10.40
C LEU A 257 -8.61 -11.55 10.69
N LEU A 258 -8.42 -10.73 9.65
CA LEU A 258 -8.31 -9.28 9.81
C LEU A 258 -9.66 -8.63 10.13
N GLN A 259 -10.76 -9.18 9.61
CA GLN A 259 -12.12 -8.71 9.88
C GLN A 259 -12.56 -9.07 11.31
N ASP A 260 -12.19 -10.27 11.78
CA ASP A 260 -12.52 -10.78 13.11
C ASP A 260 -11.36 -10.63 14.11
N LEU A 261 -10.50 -9.63 13.88
CA LEU A 261 -9.30 -9.42 14.67
C LEU A 261 -9.64 -9.16 16.14
N GLN A 262 -9.07 -9.97 17.02
CA GLN A 262 -9.33 -9.87 18.45
C GLN A 262 -8.86 -8.52 19.03
N PRO A 263 -9.67 -7.85 19.86
CA PRO A 263 -9.26 -6.62 20.52
C PRO A 263 -8.12 -6.87 21.52
N TRP A 264 -7.52 -5.79 22.02
CA TRP A 264 -6.59 -5.90 23.15
C TRP A 264 -7.34 -6.45 24.37
N GLN A 265 -6.82 -7.52 24.99
CA GLN A 265 -7.45 -8.12 26.19
C GLN A 265 -7.47 -7.18 27.40
N GLU A 266 -6.47 -6.31 27.49
CA GLU A 266 -6.20 -5.48 28.68
C GLU A 266 -6.88 -4.10 28.62
N LEU A 267 -7.57 -3.76 27.53
CA LEU A 267 -8.07 -2.40 27.29
C LEU A 267 -9.60 -2.37 27.12
N PRO A 268 -10.27 -1.35 27.68
CA PRO A 268 -11.71 -1.17 27.46
C PRO A 268 -12.00 -0.86 25.98
N ALA A 269 -13.20 -1.19 25.53
CA ALA A 269 -13.58 -1.16 24.11
C ALA A 269 -13.47 0.24 23.43
N ASP A 270 -13.61 1.30 24.22
CA ASP A 270 -13.53 2.70 23.80
C ASP A 270 -12.10 3.28 23.86
N HIS A 271 -11.12 2.50 24.36
CA HIS A 271 -9.74 2.95 24.44
C HIS A 271 -9.18 3.28 23.04
N ALA A 272 -8.44 4.38 22.92
CA ALA A 272 -7.90 4.86 21.64
C ALA A 272 -7.10 3.78 20.87
N GLN A 273 -6.34 2.94 21.57
CA GLN A 273 -5.61 1.82 20.97
C GLN A 273 -6.52 0.72 20.38
N GLN A 274 -7.73 0.51 20.93
CA GLN A 274 -8.72 -0.38 20.32
C GLN A 274 -9.27 0.21 19.01
N VAL A 275 -9.50 1.52 18.99
CA VAL A 275 -9.94 2.25 17.78
C VAL A 275 -8.85 2.18 16.72
N ALA A 276 -7.59 2.45 17.09
CA ALA A 276 -6.46 2.40 16.18
C ALA A 276 -6.23 0.99 15.61
N LEU A 277 -6.35 -0.06 16.43
CA LEU A 277 -6.24 -1.45 15.96
C LEU A 277 -7.33 -1.78 14.94
N ARG A 278 -8.59 -1.43 15.22
CA ARG A 278 -9.71 -1.64 14.29
C ARG A 278 -9.52 -0.89 12.98
N GLN A 279 -9.04 0.35 13.04
CA GLN A 279 -8.78 1.13 11.84
C GLN A 279 -7.66 0.48 11.01
N ALA A 280 -6.54 0.15 11.63
CA ALA A 280 -5.42 -0.48 10.94
C ALA A 280 -5.81 -1.84 10.30
N ALA A 281 -6.67 -2.61 10.96
CA ALA A 281 -7.18 -3.87 10.41
C ALA A 281 -8.09 -3.65 9.19
N ARG A 282 -8.97 -2.64 9.23
CA ARG A 282 -9.79 -2.24 8.08
C ARG A 282 -8.93 -1.77 6.90
N ASP A 283 -7.92 -0.94 7.17
CA ASP A 283 -7.00 -0.46 6.14
C ASP A 283 -6.21 -1.62 5.51
N ALA A 284 -5.83 -2.61 6.33
CA ALA A 284 -5.19 -3.84 5.86
C ALA A 284 -6.12 -4.65 4.93
N VAL A 285 -7.38 -4.84 5.31
CA VAL A 285 -8.40 -5.51 4.48
C VAL A 285 -8.58 -4.81 3.14
N LEU A 286 -8.74 -3.48 3.15
CA LEU A 286 -8.89 -2.70 1.91
C LEU A 286 -7.64 -2.78 1.04
N THR A 287 -6.45 -2.79 1.63
CA THR A 287 -5.19 -2.93 0.89
C THR A 287 -5.07 -4.30 0.22
N ILE A 288 -5.41 -5.39 0.94
CA ILE A 288 -5.41 -6.74 0.37
C ILE A 288 -6.42 -6.84 -0.76
N ARG A 289 -7.67 -6.40 -0.55
CA ARG A 289 -8.70 -6.40 -1.59
C ARG A 289 -8.25 -5.67 -2.85
N ARG A 290 -7.65 -4.49 -2.69
CA ARG A 290 -7.11 -3.73 -3.82
C ARG A 290 -6.04 -4.50 -4.59
N ARG A 291 -5.07 -5.08 -3.88
CA ARG A 291 -4.00 -5.87 -4.53
C ARG A 291 -4.53 -7.13 -5.20
N CYS A 292 -5.58 -7.74 -4.65
CA CYS A 292 -6.16 -8.99 -5.12
C CYS A 292 -7.37 -8.80 -6.06
N TRP A 293 -7.62 -7.59 -6.57
CA TRP A 293 -8.70 -7.26 -7.51
C TRP A 293 -8.71 -8.10 -8.80
N GLN A 294 -7.61 -8.80 -9.13
CA GLN A 294 -7.51 -9.68 -10.30
C GLN A 294 -7.92 -11.14 -10.03
N ALA A 295 -8.14 -11.51 -8.76
CA ALA A 295 -8.38 -12.89 -8.34
C ALA A 295 -9.87 -13.20 -8.07
N GLU A 296 -10.78 -12.27 -8.36
CA GLU A 296 -12.24 -12.39 -8.27
C GLU A 296 -12.86 -12.28 -9.67
#